data_AF-A0A9E6UXK4-F1
#
_entry.id   AF-A0A9E6UXK4-F1
#
_cell.length_a   1.000
_cell.length_b   1.000
_cell.length_c   1.000
_cell.angle_alpha   90.00
_cell.angle_beta   90.00
_cell.angle_gamma   90.00
#
_symmetry.space_group_name_H-M   'P 1'
#
loop_
_entity.id
_entity.type
_entity.pdbx_description
1 polymer ?
#
loop_
_entity_poly.entity_id
_entity_poly.type
_entity_poly.pdbx_seq_one_letter_code
_entity_poly.pdbx_strand_id
1 'polypeptide(L)'
;MFDIFPFQLEINKIAIAGTCLWALALYLMLTSTREWVMEQLNRWFNFAERSLYTSETEFEKTRKARESQNAFYASVFSIVPFIIFGALSHWGLEISLGASWGISTGILACMGAGIYELGRRDGEADDR
;
A
#
# COMPACT_ATOMS: atom_id res chain seq x y z
N MET A 1 32.65 15.42 11.93
CA MET A 1 31.24 15.54 12.33
C MET A 1 30.46 15.75 11.04
N PHE A 2 29.71 14.74 10.61
CA PHE A 2 29.21 14.63 9.24
C PHE A 2 27.95 15.48 9.02
N ASP A 3 28.10 16.64 8.37
CA ASP A 3 27.01 17.41 7.74
C ASP A 3 26.91 17.03 6.25
N ILE A 4 26.39 15.84 5.93
CA ILE A 4 26.22 15.33 4.54
C ILE A 4 24.73 15.17 4.17
N PHE A 5 23.83 16.03 4.66
CA PHE A 5 22.44 16.05 4.18
C PHE A 5 21.96 17.48 3.90
N PRO A 6 21.87 17.90 2.62
CA PRO A 6 21.40 19.23 2.23
C PRO A 6 19.88 19.41 2.36
N PHE A 7 19.17 18.44 2.94
CA PHE A 7 17.73 18.46 3.12
C PHE A 7 17.41 18.45 4.61
N GLN A 8 16.89 19.57 5.12
CA GLN A 8 16.14 19.56 6.36
C GLN A 8 14.82 18.83 6.06
N LEU A 9 14.75 17.55 6.40
CA LEU A 9 13.49 16.82 6.45
C LEU A 9 12.66 17.40 7.62
N GLU A 10 12.05 18.57 7.41
CA GLU A 10 10.98 19.04 8.27
C GLU A 10 9.84 18.06 8.12
N ILE A 11 9.70 17.17 9.11
CA ILE A 11 8.62 16.20 9.19
C ILE A 11 7.32 16.99 9.40
N ASN A 12 6.69 17.38 8.30
CA ASN A 12 5.43 18.07 8.33
C ASN A 12 4.31 17.07 8.66
N LYS A 13 3.78 17.17 9.89
CA LYS A 13 2.70 16.31 10.39
C LYS A 13 1.45 16.38 9.51
N ILE A 14 1.18 17.53 8.91
CA ILE A 14 0.04 17.77 8.02
C ILE A 14 0.22 16.96 6.74
N ALA A 15 1.42 16.98 6.16
CA ALA A 15 1.75 16.23 4.95
C ALA A 15 1.66 14.72 5.16
N ILE A 16 2.10 14.21 6.32
CA ILE A 16 1.97 12.80 6.68
C ILE A 16 0.49 12.41 6.81
N ALA A 17 -0.30 13.19 7.53
CA ALA A 17 -1.73 12.92 7.69
C ALA A 17 -2.46 12.92 6.35
N GLY A 18 -2.19 13.91 5.49
CA GLY A 18 -2.77 13.99 4.15
C GLY A 18 -2.36 12.82 3.26
N THR A 19 -1.08 12.45 3.26
CA THR A 19 -0.55 11.29 2.54
C THR A 19 -1.24 10.00 2.99
N CYS A 20 -1.38 9.78 4.29
CA CYS A 20 -2.04 8.58 4.83
C CYS A 20 -3.52 8.50 4.43
N LEU A 21 -4.23 9.63 4.43
CA LEU A 21 -5.62 9.69 3.97
C LEU A 21 -5.72 9.30 2.49
N TRP A 22 -4.91 9.90 1.64
CA TRP A 22 -4.93 9.59 0.20
C TRP A 22 -4.48 8.15 -0.09
N ALA A 23 -3.48 7.65 0.63
CA ALA A 23 -3.04 6.27 0.52
C ALA A 23 -4.17 5.29 0.88
N LEU A 24 -4.89 5.55 1.97
CA LEU A 24 -6.03 4.74 2.39
C LEU A 24 -7.17 4.79 1.37
N ALA A 25 -7.53 5.99 0.90
CA ALA A 25 -8.59 6.16 -0.10
C ALA A 25 -8.27 5.39 -1.39
N LEU A 26 -7.04 5.50 -1.89
CA LEU A 26 -6.59 4.77 -3.08
C LEU A 26 -6.57 3.26 -2.84
N TYR A 27 -6.09 2.82 -1.68
CA TYR A 27 -6.04 1.39 -1.32
C TYR A 27 -7.44 0.75 -1.29
N LEU A 28 -8.47 1.50 -0.87
CA LEU A 28 -9.86 1.05 -0.84
C LEU A 28 -10.53 1.12 -2.22
N MET A 29 -10.26 2.16 -3.03
CA MET A 29 -10.87 2.29 -4.36
C MET A 29 -10.29 1.31 -5.38
N LEU A 30 -8.97 1.08 -5.34
CA LEU A 30 -8.25 0.33 -6.37
C LEU A 30 -8.08 -1.14 -5.98
N THR A 31 -9.17 -1.80 -5.57
CA THR A 31 -9.14 -3.18 -5.06
C THR A 31 -8.51 -4.17 -6.04
N SER A 32 -8.85 -4.12 -7.33
CA SER A 32 -8.21 -4.99 -8.34
C SER A 32 -6.71 -4.73 -8.48
N THR A 33 -6.27 -3.47 -8.36
CA THR A 33 -4.84 -3.13 -8.42
C THR A 33 -4.13 -3.63 -7.17
N ARG A 34 -4.74 -3.48 -6.00
CA ARG A 34 -4.22 -3.99 -4.72
C ARG A 34 -4.00 -5.50 -4.78
N GLU A 35 -4.98 -6.26 -5.27
CA GLU A 35 -4.89 -7.71 -5.42
C GLU A 35 -3.79 -8.12 -6.40
N TRP A 36 -3.72 -7.45 -7.55
CA TRP A 36 -2.65 -7.67 -8.51
C TRP A 36 -1.25 -7.39 -7.91
N VAL A 37 -1.09 -6.29 -7.16
CA VAL A 37 0.18 -5.97 -6.47
C VAL A 37 0.53 -7.05 -5.44
N MET A 38 -0.44 -7.49 -4.63
CA MET A 38 -0.23 -8.58 -3.66
C MET A 38 0.24 -9.86 -4.37
N GLU A 39 -0.37 -10.23 -5.50
CA GLU A 39 0.06 -11.38 -6.27
C GLU A 39 1.50 -11.24 -6.81
N GLN A 40 1.85 -10.09 -7.37
CA GLN A 40 3.20 -9.87 -7.89
C GLN A 40 4.25 -9.92 -6.77
N LEU A 41 3.96 -9.32 -5.62
CA LEU A 41 4.85 -9.38 -4.46
C LEU A 41 4.99 -10.81 -3.93
N ASN A 42 3.90 -11.57 -3.86
CA ASN A 42 3.95 -12.96 -3.46
C ASN A 42 4.79 -13.81 -4.44
N ARG A 43 4.59 -13.63 -5.75
CA ARG A 43 5.40 -14.29 -6.79
C ARG A 43 6.87 -13.93 -6.66
N TRP A 44 7.17 -12.65 -6.43
CA TRP A 44 8.53 -12.17 -6.25
C TRP A 44 9.19 -12.71 -4.99
N PHE A 45 8.49 -12.75 -3.85
CA PHE A 45 9.01 -13.36 -2.62
C PHE A 45 9.28 -14.85 -2.80
N ASN A 46 8.38 -15.59 -3.44
CA ASN A 46 8.58 -17.00 -3.74
C ASN A 46 9.78 -17.22 -4.69
N PHE A 47 10.00 -16.32 -5.65
CA PHE A 47 11.18 -16.36 -6.53
C PHE A 47 12.47 -16.03 -5.78
N ALA A 48 12.47 -14.97 -4.96
CA ALA A 48 13.62 -14.54 -4.16
C ALA A 48 14.01 -15.61 -3.13
N GLU A 49 13.03 -16.31 -2.55
CA GLU A 49 13.29 -17.43 -1.67
C GLU A 49 13.92 -18.59 -2.45
N ARG A 50 13.40 -18.93 -3.63
CA ARG A 50 13.95 -19.99 -4.48
C ARG A 50 15.37 -19.68 -4.97
N SER A 51 15.72 -18.41 -5.20
CA SER A 51 17.06 -18.01 -5.61
C SER A 51 18.08 -18.02 -4.47
N LEU A 52 17.63 -17.99 -3.21
CA LEU A 52 18.47 -18.06 -2.02
C LEU A 52 18.92 -19.50 -1.67
N TYR A 53 18.32 -20.53 -2.26
CA TYR A 53 18.60 -21.93 -1.95
C TYR A 53 19.15 -22.72 -3.13
N THR A 54 20.23 -23.47 -2.87
CA THR A 54 20.84 -24.43 -3.80
C THR A 54 20.37 -25.89 -3.55
N SER A 55 19.50 -26.16 -2.56
CA SER A 55 19.07 -27.52 -2.17
C SER A 55 17.55 -27.64 -1.90
N GLU A 56 16.89 -28.57 -2.59
CA GLU A 56 15.42 -28.82 -2.55
C GLU A 56 14.90 -29.43 -1.22
N THR A 57 15.79 -30.01 -0.40
CA THR A 57 15.40 -30.81 0.78
C THR A 57 15.08 -29.99 2.04
N GLU A 58 15.59 -28.76 2.14
CA GLU A 58 15.25 -27.79 3.21
C GLU A 58 13.92 -27.07 2.93
N PHE A 59 13.58 -26.89 1.65
CA PHE A 59 12.40 -26.15 1.20
C PHE A 59 11.08 -26.90 1.52
N GLU A 60 11.04 -28.21 1.29
CA GLU A 60 9.85 -29.02 1.56
C GLU A 60 9.50 -29.12 3.07
N LYS A 61 10.50 -29.07 3.97
CA LYS A 61 10.27 -29.17 5.42
C LYS A 61 9.60 -27.95 6.05
N THR A 62 9.75 -26.75 5.46
CA THR A 62 9.21 -25.50 6.03
C THR A 62 8.16 -24.82 5.14
N ARG A 63 7.78 -25.47 4.03
CA ARG A 63 6.93 -24.93 2.96
C ARG A 63 5.64 -24.26 3.44
N LYS A 64 4.83 -24.96 4.24
CA LYS A 64 3.49 -24.49 4.64
C LYS A 64 3.52 -23.31 5.61
N ALA A 65 4.53 -23.23 6.47
CA ALA A 65 4.68 -22.14 7.44
C ALA A 65 5.29 -20.88 6.80
N ARG A 66 6.03 -21.03 5.70
CA ARG A 66 6.69 -19.92 4.98
C ARG A 66 5.82 -19.34 3.87
N GLU A 67 5.00 -20.16 3.21
CA GLU A 67 4.02 -19.70 2.22
C GLU A 67 3.00 -18.72 2.85
N SER A 68 2.59 -18.98 4.10
CA SER A 68 1.75 -18.05 4.85
C SER A 68 2.50 -16.77 5.26
N GLN A 69 3.80 -16.85 5.57
CA GLN A 69 4.63 -15.66 5.81
C GLN A 69 4.80 -14.81 4.55
N ASN A 70 5.07 -15.43 3.40
CA ASN A 70 5.24 -14.70 2.13
C ASN A 70 3.94 -14.02 1.71
N ALA A 71 2.78 -14.69 1.88
CA ALA A 71 1.48 -14.07 1.68
C ALA A 71 1.21 -12.90 2.65
N PHE A 72 1.59 -13.06 3.92
CA PHE A 72 1.49 -11.99 4.91
C PHE A 72 2.37 -10.80 4.54
N TYR A 73 3.66 -11.02 4.25
CA TYR A 73 4.57 -9.96 3.81
C TYR A 73 4.08 -9.31 2.51
N ALA A 74 3.59 -10.07 1.54
CA ALA A 74 3.02 -9.53 0.31
C ALA A 74 1.86 -8.57 0.60
N SER A 75 0.96 -8.93 1.52
CA SER A 75 -0.14 -8.04 1.91
C SER A 75 0.34 -6.75 2.58
N VAL A 76 1.34 -6.82 3.48
CA VAL A 76 1.89 -5.64 4.15
C VAL A 76 2.66 -4.75 3.16
N PHE A 77 3.53 -5.34 2.34
CA PHE A 77 4.33 -4.61 1.35
C PHE A 77 3.47 -4.04 0.22
N SER A 78 2.28 -4.60 -0.02
CA SER A 78 1.34 -4.04 -1.01
C SER A 78 0.90 -2.62 -0.67
N ILE A 79 0.99 -2.19 0.60
CA ILE A 79 0.63 -0.84 1.05
C ILE A 79 1.63 0.21 0.53
N VAL A 80 2.90 -0.15 0.33
CA VAL A 80 3.98 0.76 -0.07
C VAL A 80 3.67 1.56 -1.34
N PRO A 81 3.25 0.95 -2.48
CA PRO A 81 2.89 1.72 -3.66
C PRO A 81 1.75 2.71 -3.38
N PHE A 82 0.76 2.35 -2.57
CA PHE A 82 -0.34 3.27 -2.23
C PHE A 82 0.12 4.43 -1.35
N ILE A 83 1.12 4.24 -0.49
CA ILE A 83 1.74 5.36 0.26
C ILE A 83 2.43 6.31 -0.70
N ILE A 84 3.17 5.80 -1.69
CA ILE A 84 3.84 6.62 -2.71
C ILE A 84 2.82 7.42 -3.51
N PHE A 85 1.79 6.75 -4.05
CA PHE A 85 0.74 7.44 -4.80
C PHE A 85 -0.10 8.37 -3.91
N GLY A 86 -0.33 8.02 -2.65
CA GLY A 86 -1.00 8.87 -1.68
C GLY A 86 -0.23 10.17 -1.41
N ALA A 87 1.10 10.08 -1.31
CA ALA A 87 1.96 11.25 -1.16
C ALA A 87 1.92 12.14 -2.40
N LEU A 88 1.98 11.53 -3.60
CA LEU A 88 1.87 12.25 -4.87
C LEU A 88 0.51 12.96 -5.01
N SER A 89 -0.59 12.29 -4.64
CA SER A 89 -1.93 12.88 -4.68
C SER A 89 -2.06 14.04 -3.70
N HIS A 90 -1.58 13.89 -2.46
CA HIS A 90 -1.60 14.96 -1.48
C HIS A 90 -0.77 16.16 -1.94
N TRP A 91 0.45 15.91 -2.42
CA TRP A 91 1.37 16.93 -2.92
C TRP A 91 0.82 17.67 -4.15
N GLY A 92 0.21 16.95 -5.10
CA GLY A 92 -0.42 17.55 -6.27
C GLY A 92 -1.58 18.49 -5.90
N LEU A 93 -2.37 18.12 -4.88
CA LEU A 93 -3.45 18.96 -4.38
C LEU A 93 -2.95 20.16 -3.58
N GLU A 94 -1.88 19.99 -2.81
CA GLU A 94 -1.25 21.08 -2.08
C GLU A 94 -0.69 22.15 -3.03
N ILE A 95 -0.04 21.74 -4.13
CA ILE A 95 0.46 22.67 -5.16
C ILE A 95 -0.67 23.37 -5.91
N SER A 96 -1.76 22.67 -6.23
CA SER A 96 -2.83 23.21 -7.09
C SER A 96 -3.85 24.05 -6.35
N LEU A 97 -4.29 23.60 -5.16
CA LEU A 97 -5.43 24.17 -4.43
C LEU A 97 -5.03 24.72 -3.05
N GLY A 98 -3.82 24.41 -2.57
CA GLY A 98 -3.29 24.86 -1.28
C GLY A 98 -3.43 23.82 -0.16
N ALA A 99 -2.72 24.08 0.95
CA ALA A 99 -2.49 23.11 2.03
C ALA A 99 -3.77 22.57 2.71
N SER A 100 -4.83 23.37 2.83
CA SER A 100 -6.08 22.96 3.51
C SER A 100 -6.95 22.00 2.68
N TRP A 101 -6.79 22.03 1.36
CA TRP A 101 -7.59 21.21 0.45
C TRP A 101 -7.14 19.76 0.45
N GLY A 102 -5.84 19.49 0.53
CA GLY A 102 -5.29 18.13 0.48
C GLY A 102 -5.83 17.21 1.58
N ILE A 103 -6.02 17.72 2.80
CA ILE A 103 -6.59 16.94 3.92
C ILE A 103 -8.11 16.79 3.76
N SER A 104 -8.82 17.89 3.54
CA SER A 104 -10.29 17.88 3.48
C SER A 104 -10.81 16.97 2.36
N THR A 105 -10.18 17.05 1.19
CA THR A 105 -10.49 16.17 0.05
C THR A 105 -10.07 14.73 0.30
N GLY A 106 -8.95 14.49 1.00
CA GLY A 106 -8.53 13.16 1.42
C GLY A 106 -9.53 12.49 2.36
N ILE A 107 -10.11 13.24 3.32
CA ILE A 107 -11.17 12.73 4.21
C ILE A 107 -12.41 12.34 3.39
N LEU A 108 -12.86 13.22 2.49
CA LEU A 108 -14.01 12.92 1.61
C LEU A 108 -13.74 11.71 0.71
N ALA A 109 -12.53 11.61 0.17
CA ALA A 109 -12.11 10.47 -0.64
C ALA A 109 -12.12 9.17 0.18
N CYS A 110 -11.64 9.18 1.43
CA CYS A 110 -11.73 8.02 2.33
C CYS A 110 -13.18 7.62 2.60
N MET A 111 -14.06 8.58 2.87
CA MET A 111 -15.49 8.30 3.09
C MET A 111 -16.13 7.67 1.86
N GLY A 112 -15.91 8.26 0.68
CA GLY A 112 -16.43 7.73 -0.59
C GLY A 112 -15.88 6.35 -0.93
N ALA A 113 -14.57 6.16 -0.76
CA ALA A 113 -13.90 4.89 -0.98
C ALA A 113 -14.41 3.80 -0.02
N GLY A 114 -14.67 4.14 1.24
CA GLY A 114 -15.25 3.24 2.22
C GLY A 114 -16.66 2.79 1.84
N ILE A 115 -17.51 3.72 1.41
CA ILE A 115 -18.87 3.40 0.92
C ILE A 115 -18.79 2.51 -0.32
N TYR A 116 -17.92 2.85 -1.27
CA TYR A 116 -17.71 2.06 -2.49
C TYR A 116 -17.28 0.62 -2.17
N GLU A 117 -16.29 0.44 -1.29
CA GLU A 117 -15.79 -0.89 -0.92
C GLU A 117 -16.86 -1.72 -0.19
N LEU A 118 -17.68 -1.08 0.67
CA LEU A 118 -18.81 -1.76 1.30
C LEU A 118 -19.83 -2.22 0.25
N GLY A 119 -20.22 -1.35 -0.69
CA GLY A 119 -21.16 -1.70 -1.76
C GLY A 119 -20.63 -2.79 -2.69
N ARG A 120 -19.33 -2.76 -3.03
CA ARG A 120 -18.67 -3.80 -3.83
C ARG A 120 -18.75 -5.17 -3.14
N ARG A 121 -18.44 -5.22 -1.84
CA ARG A 121 -18.49 -6.47 -1.05
C ARG A 121 -19.90 -7.02 -0.90
N ASP A 122 -20.89 -6.15 -0.77
CA ASP A 122 -22.30 -6.55 -0.70
C ASP A 122 -22.75 -7.19 -2.02
N GLY A 123 -22.41 -6.59 -3.16
CA GLY A 123 -22.68 -7.18 -4.49
C GLY A 123 -22.01 -8.54 -4.70
N GLU A 124 -20.76 -8.72 -4.24
CA GLU A 124 -20.07 -10.02 -4.31
C GLU A 124 -20.67 -11.10 -3.40
N ALA A 125 -21.39 -10.70 -2.35
CA ALA A 125 -22.04 -11.63 -1.43
C ALA A 125 -23.42 -12.09 -1.94
N ASP A 126 -24.15 -11.23 -2.64
CA ASP A 126 -25.45 -11.54 -3.25
C ASP A 126 -25.33 -12.48 -4.47
N ASP A 127 -24.22 -12.40 -5.19
CA ASP A 127 -23.92 -13.26 -6.35
C ASP A 127 -23.45 -14.70 -5.99
N ARG A 128 -23.27 -15.04 -4.70
CA ARG A 128 -22.82 -16.37 -4.22
C ARG A 128 -23.95 -17.24 -3.66
#